data_AF-F2AXY6-F1
#
_entry.id   AF-F2AXY6-F1
#
_cell.length_a   1.000
_cell.length_b   1.000
_cell.length_c   1.000
_cell.angle_alpha   90.00
_cell.angle_beta   90.00
_cell.angle_gamma   90.00
#
_symmetry.space_group_name_H-M   'P 1'
#
loop_
_entity.id
_entity.type
_entity.pdbx_description
1 polymer ?
#
loop_
_entity_poly.entity_id
_entity_poly.type
_entity_poly.pdbx_seq_one_letter_code
_entity_poly.pdbx_strand_id
1 'polypeptide(L)'
;MASYELAARMQLQVPDVVDLSGEPKHVLELYGADSSNKTKADFANNCILARRMIERGVRFVQLFNGAYASGGKINWDGHSKLKEQYDVHGEILDQPVAGLLKDLKQRGLFDSTLVVFATEFGRMPMFQAGTYGRDHNPNGFTCWLAGAGVKPGFSYGATDEFGFRAQENVMTVHDFHATILHLMGLDHKRLTFYHNGIQRRLTDVHGEVIRDVLA
;
A
#
# COMPACT_ATOMS: atom_id res chain seq x y z
N MET A 1 -2.50 25.76 16.13
CA MET A 1 -1.51 25.54 17.22
C MET A 1 -1.14 24.07 17.34
N ALA A 2 -2.09 23.13 17.46
CA ALA A 2 -1.79 21.68 17.54
C ALA A 2 -1.03 21.10 16.32
N SER A 3 -1.30 21.56 15.09
CA SER A 3 -0.57 21.14 13.89
C SER A 3 0.89 21.62 13.86
N TYR A 4 1.16 22.82 14.37
CA TYR A 4 2.52 23.38 14.48
C TYR A 4 3.31 22.69 15.60
N GLU A 5 2.66 22.35 16.71
CA GLU A 5 3.28 21.60 17.81
C GLU A 5 3.60 20.16 17.39
N LEU A 6 2.70 19.52 16.62
CA LEU A 6 2.97 18.23 16.00
C LEU A 6 4.13 18.32 15.01
N ALA A 7 4.16 19.32 14.14
CA ALA A 7 5.26 19.54 13.19
C ALA A 7 6.60 19.78 13.90
N ALA A 8 6.61 20.53 15.02
CA ALA A 8 7.81 20.75 15.83
C ALA A 8 8.28 19.48 16.55
N ARG A 9 7.36 18.69 17.12
CA ARG A 9 7.69 17.37 17.69
C ARG A 9 8.22 16.41 16.63
N MET A 10 7.67 16.43 15.42
CA MET A 10 8.21 15.69 14.28
C MET A 10 9.63 16.17 13.96
N GLN A 11 9.88 17.47 13.79
CA GLN A 11 11.22 18.00 13.50
C GLN A 11 12.28 17.61 14.55
N LEU A 12 11.93 17.58 15.84
CA LEU A 12 12.85 17.18 16.91
C LEU A 12 13.07 15.66 17.00
N GLN A 13 12.10 14.85 16.58
CA GLN A 13 12.18 13.39 16.60
C GLN A 13 12.78 12.81 15.31
N VAL A 14 12.73 13.53 14.19
CA VAL A 14 13.18 13.08 12.86
C VAL A 14 14.60 12.50 12.85
N PRO A 15 15.63 13.11 13.48
CA PRO A 15 17.01 12.61 13.38
C PRO A 15 17.16 11.17 13.84
N ASP A 16 16.59 10.83 15.01
CA ASP A 16 16.66 9.47 15.55
C ASP A 16 15.78 8.48 14.80
N VAL A 17 14.73 8.94 14.09
CA VAL A 17 13.89 8.07 13.28
C VAL A 17 14.63 7.64 12.01
N VAL A 18 15.32 8.58 11.37
CA VAL A 18 16.02 8.36 10.09
C VAL A 18 17.38 7.68 10.23
N ASP A 19 18.02 7.76 11.40
CA ASP A 19 19.26 7.04 11.64
C ASP A 19 19.01 5.54 11.84
N LEU A 20 19.38 4.76 10.82
CA LEU A 20 19.28 3.30 10.80
C LEU A 20 20.58 2.61 11.24
N SER A 21 21.64 3.36 11.56
CA SER A 21 22.94 2.77 11.92
C SER A 21 22.90 1.90 13.18
N GLY A 22 21.92 2.15 14.06
CA GLY A 22 21.66 1.35 15.26
C GLY A 22 20.78 0.12 15.04
N GLU A 23 20.28 -0.15 13.83
CA GLU A 23 19.46 -1.34 13.58
C GLU A 23 20.31 -2.62 13.66
N PRO A 24 19.86 -3.65 14.40
CA PRO A 24 20.58 -4.91 14.47
C PRO A 24 20.76 -5.56 13.11
N LYS A 25 21.89 -6.27 12.90
CA LYS A 25 22.20 -6.95 11.63
C LYS A 25 21.06 -7.85 11.13
N HIS A 26 20.43 -8.61 12.03
CA HIS A 26 19.33 -9.50 11.68
C HIS A 26 18.08 -8.76 11.15
N VAL A 27 17.87 -7.49 11.55
CA VAL A 27 16.80 -6.65 11.01
C VAL A 27 17.16 -6.20 9.60
N LEU A 28 18.41 -5.77 9.37
CA LEU A 28 18.87 -5.38 8.03
C LEU A 28 18.74 -6.55 7.04
N GLU A 29 19.16 -7.75 7.44
CA GLU A 29 19.03 -9.00 6.66
C GLU A 29 17.56 -9.38 6.42
N LEU A 30 16.69 -9.25 7.44
CA LEU A 30 15.26 -9.56 7.31
C LEU A 30 14.60 -8.76 6.19
N TYR A 31 14.89 -7.46 6.12
CA TYR A 31 14.33 -6.56 5.10
C TYR A 31 15.11 -6.60 3.78
N GLY A 32 16.36 -7.05 3.78
CA GLY A 32 17.25 -6.98 2.62
C GLY A 32 17.89 -5.59 2.42
N ALA A 33 18.06 -4.83 3.51
CA ALA A 33 18.76 -3.54 3.51
C ALA A 33 20.28 -3.69 3.27
N ASP A 34 20.80 -4.89 3.45
CA ASP A 34 22.18 -5.32 3.17
C ASP A 34 22.37 -5.84 1.73
N SER A 35 21.32 -5.82 0.90
CA SER A 35 21.37 -6.29 -0.49
C SER A 35 22.40 -5.53 -1.33
N SER A 36 23.04 -6.25 -2.27
CA SER A 36 23.88 -5.64 -3.30
C SER A 36 23.05 -4.83 -4.33
N ASN A 37 21.76 -5.16 -4.49
CA ASN A 37 20.82 -4.36 -5.26
C ASN A 37 20.45 -3.09 -4.46
N LYS A 38 21.03 -1.96 -4.84
CA LYS A 38 20.86 -0.68 -4.14
C LYS A 38 19.42 -0.19 -4.08
N THR A 39 18.66 -0.34 -5.15
CA THR A 39 17.25 0.06 -5.18
C THR A 39 16.41 -0.73 -4.18
N LYS A 40 16.66 -2.04 -4.07
CA LYS A 40 16.04 -2.90 -3.07
C LYS A 40 16.46 -2.49 -1.66
N ALA A 41 17.74 -2.25 -1.42
CA ALA A 41 18.25 -1.82 -0.13
C ALA A 41 17.65 -0.47 0.31
N ASP A 42 17.49 0.48 -0.61
CA ASP A 42 16.86 1.78 -0.32
C ASP A 42 15.38 1.64 0.03
N PHE A 43 14.63 0.80 -0.69
CA PHE A 43 13.24 0.51 -0.34
C PHE A 43 13.11 -0.28 0.97
N ALA A 44 14.04 -1.20 1.27
CA ALA A 44 14.15 -1.86 2.56
C ALA A 44 14.36 -0.86 3.71
N ASN A 45 15.27 0.10 3.53
CA ASN A 45 15.49 1.18 4.49
C ASN A 45 14.22 2.02 4.71
N ASN A 46 13.46 2.32 3.65
CA ASN A 46 12.17 3.00 3.78
C ASN A 46 11.15 2.16 4.58
N CYS A 47 11.12 0.84 4.38
CA CYS A 47 10.24 -0.05 5.15
C CYS A 47 10.63 -0.08 6.64
N ILE A 48 11.92 -0.16 6.96
CA ILE A 48 12.42 -0.06 8.35
C ILE A 48 12.03 1.29 8.96
N LEU A 49 12.21 2.36 8.20
CA LEU A 49 11.84 3.72 8.61
C LEU A 49 10.34 3.82 8.91
N ALA A 50 9.49 3.23 8.06
CA ALA A 50 8.05 3.18 8.28
C ALA A 50 7.70 2.43 9.57
N ARG A 51 8.33 1.28 9.84
CA ARG A 51 8.16 0.57 11.12
C ARG A 51 8.54 1.47 12.30
N ARG A 52 9.68 2.16 12.25
CA ARG A 52 10.12 3.08 13.32
C ARG A 52 9.17 4.25 13.53
N MET A 53 8.59 4.77 12.45
CA MET A 53 7.56 5.81 12.51
C MET A 53 6.29 5.30 13.21
N ILE A 54 5.83 4.09 12.87
CA ILE A 54 4.66 3.44 13.49
C ILE A 54 4.92 3.21 14.99
N GLU A 55 6.10 2.70 15.36
CA GLU A 55 6.51 2.53 16.76
C GLU A 55 6.42 3.80 17.60
N ARG A 56 6.66 4.96 16.97
CA ARG A 56 6.59 6.28 17.62
C ARG A 56 5.21 6.92 17.51
N GLY A 57 4.20 6.19 17.05
CA GLY A 57 2.81 6.64 17.01
C GLY A 57 2.45 7.51 15.80
N VAL A 58 3.26 7.49 14.73
CA VAL A 58 2.83 8.09 13.46
C VAL A 58 1.63 7.30 12.93
N ARG A 59 0.51 8.01 12.71
CA ARG A 59 -0.80 7.40 12.41
C ARG A 59 -0.98 6.98 10.95
N PHE A 60 -0.17 7.52 10.05
CA PHE A 60 -0.25 7.25 8.63
C PHE A 60 1.15 7.36 8.02
N VAL A 61 1.58 6.30 7.32
CA VAL A 61 2.85 6.25 6.61
C VAL A 61 2.58 5.72 5.21
N GLN A 62 3.10 6.42 4.19
CA GLN A 62 2.99 5.99 2.81
C GLN A 62 4.37 5.54 2.32
N LEU A 63 4.45 4.29 1.86
CA LEU A 63 5.61 3.75 1.19
C LEU A 63 5.36 3.78 -0.31
N PHE A 64 6.33 4.32 -1.06
CA PHE A 64 6.29 4.32 -2.51
C PHE A 64 7.34 3.35 -3.04
N ASN A 65 6.88 2.28 -3.67
CA ASN A 65 7.73 1.32 -4.37
C ASN A 65 7.68 1.63 -5.86
N GLY A 66 8.73 2.26 -6.39
CA GLY A 66 8.83 2.63 -7.79
C GLY A 66 9.03 4.12 -8.02
N ALA A 67 8.71 4.57 -9.22
CA ALA A 67 8.88 5.93 -9.72
C ALA A 67 7.60 6.42 -10.39
N TYR A 68 7.48 7.74 -10.57
CA TYR A 68 6.40 8.35 -11.36
C TYR A 68 6.36 7.78 -12.79
N ALA A 69 5.25 8.01 -13.51
CA ALA A 69 5.05 7.52 -14.87
C ALA A 69 6.22 7.84 -15.82
N SER A 70 6.79 9.04 -15.68
CA SER A 70 7.94 9.55 -16.43
C SER A 70 9.32 9.16 -15.86
N GLY A 71 9.34 8.47 -14.72
CA GLY A 71 10.53 8.15 -13.93
C GLY A 71 11.37 6.98 -14.44
N GLY A 72 11.09 6.46 -15.63
CA GLY A 72 11.92 5.46 -16.31
C GLY A 72 11.66 4.02 -15.86
N LYS A 73 12.73 3.23 -15.72
CA LYS A 73 12.67 1.75 -15.65
C LYS A 73 12.01 1.18 -14.40
N ILE A 74 11.89 1.96 -13.33
CA ILE A 74 11.31 1.52 -12.04
C ILE A 74 9.88 2.09 -11.91
N ASN A 75 9.12 2.11 -13.01
CA ASN A 75 7.70 2.43 -13.00
C ASN A 75 6.88 1.12 -13.19
N TRP A 76 5.82 0.95 -12.39
CA TRP A 76 4.92 -0.21 -12.47
C TRP A 76 4.02 -0.21 -13.72
N ASP A 77 3.95 0.90 -14.45
CA ASP A 77 3.17 1.08 -15.67
C ASP A 77 3.83 0.41 -16.91
N GLY A 78 3.89 -0.91 -16.88
CA GLY A 78 4.57 -1.74 -17.89
C GLY A 78 3.78 -1.94 -19.18
N HIS A 79 3.86 -0.99 -20.11
CA HIS A 79 3.20 -1.08 -21.43
C HIS A 79 3.99 -1.80 -22.51
N SER A 80 5.28 -2.09 -22.31
CA SER A 80 6.15 -2.57 -23.41
C SER A 80 6.73 -3.95 -23.20
N LYS A 81 7.36 -4.19 -22.04
CA LYS A 81 8.15 -5.40 -21.80
C LYS A 81 7.93 -5.90 -20.37
N LEU A 82 6.70 -6.38 -20.12
CA LEU A 82 6.22 -6.70 -18.78
C LEU A 82 7.17 -7.58 -17.99
N LYS A 83 7.63 -8.70 -18.57
CA LYS A 83 8.52 -9.64 -17.86
C LYS A 83 9.78 -8.94 -17.36
N GLU A 84 10.49 -8.27 -18.25
CA GLU A 84 11.75 -7.60 -17.92
C GLU A 84 11.57 -6.48 -16.90
N GLN A 85 10.44 -5.76 -16.96
CA GLN A 85 10.11 -4.69 -16.01
C GLN A 85 9.70 -5.26 -14.65
N TYR A 86 8.86 -6.29 -14.61
CA TYR A 86 8.26 -6.82 -13.38
C TYR A 86 9.23 -7.72 -12.61
N ASP A 87 10.16 -8.41 -13.31
CA ASP A 87 11.24 -9.16 -12.67
C ASP A 87 12.13 -8.24 -11.80
N VAL A 88 12.29 -6.96 -12.19
CA VAL A 88 13.00 -5.94 -11.38
C VAL A 88 12.17 -5.54 -10.17
N HIS A 89 10.89 -5.24 -10.37
CA HIS A 89 10.00 -4.75 -9.31
C HIS A 89 9.74 -5.76 -8.20
N GLY A 90 9.54 -7.02 -8.59
CA GLY A 90 9.28 -8.11 -7.64
C GLY A 90 10.39 -8.23 -6.60
N GLU A 91 11.65 -8.17 -7.02
CA GLU A 91 12.79 -8.26 -6.10
C GLU A 91 12.85 -7.09 -5.11
N ILE A 92 12.51 -5.88 -5.57
CA ILE A 92 12.53 -4.65 -4.77
C ILE A 92 11.37 -4.66 -3.76
N LEU A 93 10.20 -5.17 -4.13
CA LEU A 93 9.00 -5.15 -3.28
C LEU A 93 8.99 -6.30 -2.25
N ASP A 94 9.26 -7.53 -2.70
CA ASP A 94 8.87 -8.77 -2.00
C ASP A 94 9.51 -8.89 -0.60
N GLN A 95 10.84 -8.99 -0.53
CA GLN A 95 11.54 -9.16 0.75
C GLN A 95 11.34 -7.97 1.71
N PRO A 96 11.46 -6.69 1.28
CA PRO A 96 11.24 -5.55 2.17
C PRO A 96 9.85 -5.51 2.80
N VAL A 97 8.78 -5.73 2.01
CA VAL A 97 7.41 -5.72 2.53
C VAL A 97 7.15 -6.94 3.41
N ALA A 98 7.66 -8.12 3.04
CA ALA A 98 7.58 -9.30 3.90
C ALA A 98 8.30 -9.09 5.23
N GLY A 99 9.45 -8.42 5.22
CA GLY A 99 10.20 -7.99 6.41
C GLY A 99 9.38 -7.07 7.29
N LEU A 100 8.77 -6.03 6.71
CA LEU A 100 7.88 -5.11 7.42
C LEU A 100 6.73 -5.84 8.12
N LEU A 101 6.02 -6.71 7.42
CA LEU A 101 4.90 -7.48 7.99
C LEU A 101 5.34 -8.38 9.15
N LYS A 102 6.50 -9.05 9.01
CA LYS A 102 7.05 -9.92 10.06
C LYS A 102 7.50 -9.12 11.28
N ASP A 103 8.19 -8.01 11.07
CA ASP A 103 8.73 -7.16 12.13
C ASP A 103 7.59 -6.46 12.90
N LEU A 104 6.55 -5.98 12.21
CA LEU A 104 5.32 -5.47 12.86
C LEU A 104 4.67 -6.53 13.76
N LYS A 105 4.65 -7.80 13.33
CA LYS A 105 4.12 -8.92 14.15
C LYS A 105 5.00 -9.20 15.37
N GLN A 106 6.32 -9.29 15.17
CA GLN A 106 7.28 -9.52 16.26
C GLN A 106 7.20 -8.45 17.36
N ARG A 107 6.84 -7.23 16.99
CA ARG A 107 6.71 -6.09 17.90
C ARG A 107 5.30 -5.91 18.48
N GLY A 108 4.35 -6.77 18.12
CA GLY A 108 2.95 -6.65 18.56
C GLY A 108 2.21 -5.45 17.94
N LEU A 109 2.75 -4.83 16.89
CA LEU A 109 2.16 -3.67 16.22
C LEU A 109 1.16 -4.04 15.14
N PHE A 110 1.30 -5.23 14.56
CA PHE A 110 0.48 -5.72 13.44
C PHE A 110 -1.03 -5.70 13.75
N ASP A 111 -1.42 -6.05 14.98
CA ASP A 111 -2.84 -6.08 15.37
C ASP A 111 -3.47 -4.68 15.49
N SER A 112 -2.64 -3.64 15.58
CA SER A 112 -3.05 -2.23 15.67
C SER A 112 -2.72 -1.40 14.42
N THR A 113 -2.09 -2.02 13.41
CA THR A 113 -1.64 -1.35 12.19
C THR A 113 -2.33 -1.97 10.98
N LEU A 114 -3.12 -1.17 10.27
CA LEU A 114 -3.67 -1.58 8.98
C LEU A 114 -2.61 -1.37 7.90
N VAL A 115 -2.16 -2.46 7.28
CA VAL A 115 -1.31 -2.40 6.09
C VAL A 115 -2.20 -2.49 4.86
N VAL A 116 -2.11 -1.48 4.00
CA VAL A 116 -2.86 -1.36 2.76
C VAL A 116 -1.89 -1.46 1.60
N PHE A 117 -2.04 -2.48 0.75
CA PHE A 117 -1.42 -2.51 -0.56
C PHE A 117 -2.50 -2.28 -1.60
N ALA A 118 -2.37 -1.16 -2.30
CA ALA A 118 -3.32 -0.74 -3.31
C ALA A 118 -2.61 -0.36 -4.62
N THR A 119 -3.34 -0.50 -5.70
CA THR A 119 -3.00 -0.01 -7.04
C THR A 119 -4.16 0.83 -7.57
N GLU A 120 -3.90 1.64 -8.59
CA GLU A 120 -4.92 2.47 -9.24
C GLU A 120 -5.72 1.66 -10.28
N PHE A 121 -5.09 0.64 -10.87
CA PHE A 121 -5.65 -0.22 -11.91
C PHE A 121 -4.86 -1.54 -12.03
N GLY A 122 -5.42 -2.48 -12.80
CA GLY A 122 -4.77 -3.72 -13.19
C GLY A 122 -4.11 -3.61 -14.57
N ARG A 123 -3.78 -4.77 -15.15
CA ARG A 123 -3.32 -4.92 -16.53
C ARG A 123 -4.29 -5.79 -17.30
N MET A 124 -4.58 -5.43 -18.54
CA MET A 124 -5.46 -6.21 -19.41
C MET A 124 -4.93 -7.64 -19.57
N PRO A 125 -5.80 -8.64 -19.78
CA PRO A 125 -5.35 -10.00 -20.08
C PRO A 125 -4.80 -10.15 -21.51
N MET A 126 -4.94 -9.12 -22.34
CA MET A 126 -4.47 -9.04 -23.72
C MET A 126 -3.30 -8.06 -23.86
N PHE A 127 -2.48 -8.29 -24.89
CA PHE A 127 -1.36 -7.39 -25.21
C PHE A 127 -1.85 -6.07 -25.78
N GLN A 128 -1.14 -4.99 -25.44
CA GLN A 128 -1.31 -3.73 -26.16
C GLN A 128 -0.74 -3.88 -27.57
N ALA A 129 -1.51 -3.45 -28.57
CA ALA A 129 -1.14 -3.55 -29.97
C ALA A 129 0.27 -2.97 -30.24
N GLY A 130 1.12 -3.76 -30.89
CA GLY A 130 2.49 -3.37 -31.22
C GLY A 130 3.51 -3.51 -30.08
N THR A 131 3.16 -4.17 -28.97
CA THR A 131 4.02 -4.33 -27.79
C THR A 131 3.99 -5.75 -27.22
N TYR A 132 4.91 -6.05 -26.28
CA TYR A 132 4.86 -7.24 -25.43
C TYR A 132 4.36 -6.91 -24.02
N GLY A 133 3.73 -5.74 -23.84
CA GLY A 133 3.13 -5.32 -22.58
C GLY A 133 1.60 -5.35 -22.64
N ARG A 134 0.96 -4.84 -21.59
CA ARG A 134 -0.51 -4.88 -21.44
C ARG A 134 -1.02 -3.49 -21.07
N ASP A 135 -2.17 -3.14 -21.64
CA ASP A 135 -2.83 -1.86 -21.38
C ASP A 135 -3.46 -1.84 -19.97
N HIS A 136 -3.94 -0.67 -19.56
CA HIS A 136 -4.59 -0.42 -18.27
C HIS A 136 -5.89 -1.22 -18.17
N ASN A 137 -6.09 -1.93 -17.05
CA ASN A 137 -7.37 -2.57 -16.76
C ASN A 137 -8.05 -1.92 -15.53
N PRO A 138 -8.97 -0.96 -15.74
CA PRO A 138 -9.76 -0.39 -14.64
C PRO A 138 -10.90 -1.30 -14.18
N ASN A 139 -11.21 -2.37 -14.92
CA ASN A 139 -12.39 -3.20 -14.67
C ASN A 139 -12.12 -4.37 -13.70
N GLY A 140 -10.86 -4.73 -13.47
CA GLY A 140 -10.48 -5.83 -12.58
C GLY A 140 -9.02 -5.74 -12.16
N PHE A 141 -8.80 -5.66 -10.84
CA PHE A 141 -7.47 -5.64 -10.23
C PHE A 141 -7.53 -6.04 -8.76
N THR A 142 -6.36 -6.29 -8.18
CA THR A 142 -6.22 -6.80 -6.82
C THR A 142 -5.57 -5.75 -5.92
N CYS A 143 -6.20 -5.53 -4.78
CA CYS A 143 -5.61 -4.89 -3.61
C CYS A 143 -5.63 -5.90 -2.46
N TRP A 144 -4.80 -5.68 -1.43
CA TRP A 144 -4.87 -6.48 -0.21
C TRP A 144 -4.71 -5.65 1.04
N LEU A 145 -5.30 -6.16 2.12
CA LEU A 145 -5.24 -5.59 3.46
C LEU A 145 -4.63 -6.61 4.41
N ALA A 146 -3.91 -6.15 5.42
CA ALA A 146 -3.37 -7.01 6.47
C ALA A 146 -3.31 -6.26 7.81
N GLY A 147 -3.51 -6.99 8.91
CA GLY A 147 -3.48 -6.42 10.26
C GLY A 147 -4.80 -5.72 10.64
N ALA A 148 -4.81 -5.07 11.80
CA ALA A 148 -5.90 -4.22 12.30
C ALA A 148 -7.33 -4.76 12.10
N GLY A 149 -7.59 -6.03 12.43
CA GLY A 149 -8.94 -6.61 12.39
C GLY A 149 -9.41 -7.09 11.00
N VAL A 150 -8.50 -7.25 10.05
CA VAL A 150 -8.79 -7.91 8.75
C VAL A 150 -8.69 -9.44 8.89
N LYS A 151 -9.60 -10.18 8.26
CA LYS A 151 -9.56 -11.66 8.25
C LYS A 151 -8.26 -12.18 7.60
N PRO A 152 -7.50 -13.05 8.29
CA PRO A 152 -6.28 -13.63 7.71
C PRO A 152 -6.62 -14.72 6.69
N GLY A 153 -5.82 -14.81 5.61
CA GLY A 153 -5.93 -15.90 4.63
C GLY A 153 -7.25 -15.92 3.87
N PHE A 154 -7.84 -14.74 3.63
CA PHE A 154 -9.15 -14.60 3.00
C PHE A 154 -9.03 -13.89 1.64
N SER A 155 -9.85 -14.31 0.67
CA SER A 155 -10.00 -13.65 -0.62
C SER A 155 -11.46 -13.25 -0.80
N TYR A 156 -11.69 -12.02 -1.27
CA TYR A 156 -13.03 -11.50 -1.51
C TYR A 156 -13.16 -11.08 -2.97
N GLY A 157 -14.04 -11.79 -3.68
CA GLY A 157 -14.29 -11.59 -5.10
C GLY A 157 -13.23 -12.20 -6.00
N ALA A 158 -13.54 -12.17 -7.30
CA ALA A 158 -12.71 -12.71 -8.36
C ALA A 158 -13.04 -12.02 -9.69
N THR A 159 -12.07 -12.02 -10.60
CA THR A 159 -12.31 -11.64 -11.99
C THR A 159 -13.05 -12.75 -12.74
N ASP A 160 -13.57 -12.43 -13.92
CA ASP A 160 -13.97 -13.46 -14.88
C ASP A 160 -12.80 -14.41 -15.22
N GLU A 161 -13.13 -15.54 -15.85
CA GLU A 161 -12.16 -16.59 -16.22
C GLU A 161 -11.02 -16.06 -17.11
N PHE A 162 -11.29 -15.01 -17.90
CA PHE A 162 -10.29 -14.40 -18.78
C PHE A 162 -9.41 -13.37 -18.05
N GLY A 163 -9.78 -12.91 -16.86
CA GLY A 163 -9.11 -11.85 -16.11
C GLY A 163 -9.43 -10.44 -16.61
N PHE A 164 -10.54 -10.25 -17.32
CA PHE A 164 -10.88 -8.97 -17.95
C PHE A 164 -11.60 -8.01 -16.99
N ARG A 165 -12.56 -8.49 -16.19
CA ARG A 165 -13.27 -7.66 -15.20
C ARG A 165 -13.57 -8.42 -13.92
N ALA A 166 -13.78 -7.71 -12.82
CA ALA A 166 -14.38 -8.28 -11.61
C ALA A 166 -15.78 -8.84 -11.93
N GLN A 167 -16.08 -10.05 -11.44
CA GLN A 167 -17.35 -10.73 -11.70
C GLN A 167 -17.97 -11.31 -10.43
N GLU A 168 -17.17 -11.89 -9.53
CA GLU A 168 -17.63 -12.41 -8.25
C GLU A 168 -17.42 -11.37 -7.15
N ASN A 169 -18.42 -11.17 -6.28
CA ASN A 169 -18.39 -10.25 -5.13
C ASN A 169 -17.69 -8.92 -5.45
N VAL A 170 -18.17 -8.25 -6.52
CA VAL A 170 -17.53 -7.06 -7.09
C VAL A 170 -17.42 -5.96 -6.04
N MET A 171 -16.19 -5.61 -5.68
CA MET A 171 -15.87 -4.50 -4.78
C MET A 171 -15.41 -3.30 -5.61
N THR A 172 -16.04 -2.14 -5.40
CA THR A 172 -15.60 -0.90 -6.04
C THR A 172 -14.49 -0.23 -5.23
N VAL A 173 -13.79 0.74 -5.84
CA VAL A 173 -12.83 1.59 -5.10
C VAL A 173 -13.50 2.36 -3.96
N HIS A 174 -14.78 2.69 -4.07
CA HIS A 174 -15.52 3.36 -3.00
C HIS A 174 -15.75 2.42 -1.82
N ASP A 175 -16.08 1.15 -2.06
CA ASP A 175 -16.27 0.14 -1.02
C ASP A 175 -14.95 -0.19 -0.30
N PHE A 176 -13.86 -0.28 -1.07
CA PHE A 176 -12.52 -0.49 -0.52
C PHE A 176 -12.12 0.64 0.45
N HIS A 177 -12.30 1.91 0.05
CA HIS A 177 -12.01 3.05 0.91
C HIS A 177 -12.98 3.19 2.08
N ALA A 178 -14.27 2.87 1.89
CA ALA A 178 -15.24 2.82 2.99
C ALA A 178 -14.80 1.81 4.07
N THR A 179 -14.33 0.64 3.63
CA THR A 179 -13.84 -0.43 4.50
C THR A 179 -12.55 -0.04 5.23
N ILE A 180 -11.58 0.60 4.55
CA ILE A 180 -10.38 1.15 5.20
C ILE A 180 -10.75 2.18 6.27
N LEU A 181 -11.64 3.14 5.95
CA LEU A 181 -12.07 4.15 6.91
C LEU A 181 -12.75 3.51 8.13
N HIS A 182 -13.58 2.48 7.91
CA HIS A 182 -14.19 1.73 9.00
C HIS A 182 -13.16 1.08 9.92
N LEU A 183 -12.15 0.41 9.35
CA LEU A 183 -11.03 -0.20 10.11
C LEU A 183 -10.22 0.84 10.89
N MET A 184 -10.17 2.09 10.42
CA MET A 184 -9.58 3.23 11.12
C MET A 184 -10.50 3.83 12.21
N GLY A 185 -11.69 3.26 12.43
CA GLY A 185 -12.67 3.77 13.40
C GLY A 185 -13.45 4.99 12.91
N LEU A 186 -13.45 5.27 11.60
CA LEU A 186 -14.11 6.41 10.99
C LEU A 186 -15.40 5.98 10.27
N ASP A 187 -16.46 6.75 10.47
CA ASP A 187 -17.67 6.64 9.66
C ASP A 187 -17.50 7.45 8.38
N HIS A 188 -17.28 6.76 7.25
CA HIS A 188 -17.06 7.39 5.95
C HIS A 188 -18.24 8.27 5.48
N LYS A 189 -19.47 8.01 5.95
CA LYS A 189 -20.67 8.79 5.60
C LYS A 189 -20.74 10.10 6.39
N ARG A 190 -20.04 10.19 7.53
CA ARG A 190 -19.94 11.38 8.38
C ARG A 190 -18.68 12.21 8.14
N LEU A 191 -17.64 11.61 7.56
CA LEU A 191 -16.42 12.30 7.18
C LEU A 191 -16.65 13.14 5.90
N THR A 192 -17.28 14.29 6.09
CA THR A 192 -17.67 15.19 5.00
C THR A 192 -16.97 16.54 5.08
N PHE A 193 -16.70 17.14 3.92
CA PHE A 193 -16.22 18.51 3.78
C PHE A 193 -17.14 19.27 2.82
N TYR A 194 -17.71 20.39 3.30
CA TYR A 194 -18.59 21.21 2.46
C TYR A 194 -17.78 21.98 1.42
N HIS A 195 -18.00 21.68 0.14
CA HIS A 195 -17.30 22.31 -0.97
C HIS A 195 -18.21 22.42 -2.20
N ASN A 196 -18.28 23.61 -2.80
CA ASN A 196 -19.11 23.89 -3.99
C ASN A 196 -20.57 23.43 -3.86
N GLY A 197 -21.21 23.71 -2.72
CA GLY A 197 -22.64 23.45 -2.54
C GLY A 197 -23.02 22.03 -2.11
N ILE A 198 -22.04 21.14 -1.93
CA ILE A 198 -22.29 19.74 -1.56
C ILE A 198 -21.36 19.28 -0.43
N GLN A 199 -21.88 18.42 0.45
CA GLN A 199 -21.07 17.70 1.44
C GLN A 199 -20.28 16.60 0.72
N ARG A 200 -19.03 16.87 0.36
CA ARG A 200 -18.13 15.90 -0.28
C ARG A 200 -17.62 14.91 0.76
N ARG A 201 -17.52 13.63 0.41
CA ARG A 201 -16.81 12.60 1.19
C ARG A 201 -15.84 11.84 0.29
N LEU A 202 -14.86 11.15 0.87
CA LEU A 202 -13.82 10.40 0.13
C LEU A 202 -14.42 9.32 -0.79
N THR A 203 -15.57 8.79 -0.40
CA THR A 203 -16.31 7.73 -1.12
C THR A 203 -17.39 8.30 -2.05
N ASP A 204 -17.37 9.62 -2.29
CA ASP A 204 -18.37 10.39 -3.03
C ASP A 204 -19.81 10.07 -2.58
N VAL A 205 -20.78 9.81 -3.46
CA VAL A 205 -22.13 9.36 -3.05
C VAL A 205 -22.26 7.84 -2.91
N HIS A 206 -21.15 7.11 -3.03
CA HIS A 206 -21.06 5.65 -3.06
C HIS A 206 -20.39 5.06 -1.81
N GLY A 207 -20.06 3.77 -1.88
CA GLY A 207 -19.28 3.03 -0.89
C GLY A 207 -20.14 2.38 0.19
N GLU A 208 -19.97 1.08 0.36
CA GLU A 208 -20.45 0.33 1.52
C GLU A 208 -19.28 -0.40 2.19
N VAL A 209 -19.38 -0.55 3.51
CA VAL A 209 -18.37 -1.30 4.27
C VAL A 209 -18.54 -2.78 3.99
N ILE A 210 -17.51 -3.41 3.45
CA ILE A 210 -17.51 -4.84 3.15
C ILE A 210 -17.18 -5.60 4.43
N ARG A 211 -18.22 -6.11 5.11
CA ARG A 211 -18.08 -6.76 6.41
C ARG A 211 -17.42 -8.13 6.32
N ASP A 212 -17.52 -8.79 5.17
CA ASP A 212 -17.00 -10.15 4.98
C ASP A 212 -15.48 -10.22 5.10
N VAL A 213 -14.75 -9.10 4.92
CA VAL A 213 -13.30 -9.04 5.08
C VAL A 213 -12.83 -8.75 6.51
N LEU A 214 -13.74 -8.48 7.45
CA LEU A 214 -13.45 -8.10 8.85
C LEU A 214 -13.46 -9.31 9.80
N ALA A 215 -12.49 -9.42 10.70
CA ALA A 215 -12.34 -10.53 11.65
C ALA A 215 -13.39 -10.55 12.77
#